data_AF-A0A4S4E862-F1
#
_entry.id   AF-A0A4S4E862-F1
#
_cell.length_a   1.000
_cell.length_b   1.000
_cell.length_c   1.000
_cell.angle_alpha   90.00
_cell.angle_beta   90.00
_cell.angle_gamma   90.00
#
_symmetry.space_group_name_H-M   'P 1'
#
loop_
_entity.id
_entity.type
_entity.pdbx_description
1 polymer ?
#
loop_
_entity_poly.entity_id
_entity_poly.type
_entity_poly.pdbx_seq_one_letter_code
_entity_poly.pdbx_strand_id
1 'polypeptide(L)'
;MVAMQVEFIMEILSRLVNKQIWKYPKLWVGFLKCALLTKPQSFSVLLQLPPAQLENALNRTAALKAPLIAHASQPNIRSSLPRSVLVVLGIASETQNTSQVQTTPTCTVDAANSDKEAVTEKSKESSSAS
;
A
#
# COMPACT_ATOMS: atom_id res chain seq x y z
N MET A 1 -12.30 -25.33 23.75
CA MET A 1 -11.09 -26.06 23.28
C MET A 1 -10.58 -25.59 21.91
N VAL A 2 -11.45 -25.29 20.94
CA VAL A 2 -11.02 -24.86 19.57
C VAL A 2 -10.25 -23.51 19.54
N ALA A 3 -10.57 -22.56 20.42
CA ALA A 3 -9.90 -21.24 20.45
C ALA A 3 -8.41 -21.30 20.83
N MET A 4 -8.05 -22.13 21.83
CA MET A 4 -6.66 -22.30 22.30
C MET A 4 -5.72 -22.81 21.19
N GLN A 5 -6.24 -23.65 20.28
CA GLN A 5 -5.43 -24.22 19.19
C GLN A 5 -5.19 -23.21 18.07
N VAL A 6 -6.16 -22.34 17.81
CA VAL A 6 -6.02 -21.22 16.88
C VAL A 6 -4.98 -20.22 17.38
N GLU A 7 -5.00 -19.87 18.66
CA GLU A 7 -4.06 -18.91 19.26
C GLU A 7 -2.61 -19.38 19.07
N PHE A 8 -2.34 -20.65 19.32
CA PHE A 8 -1.01 -21.24 19.09
C PHE A 8 -0.58 -21.16 17.62
N ILE A 9 -1.48 -21.45 16.68
CA ILE A 9 -1.18 -21.35 15.24
C ILE A 9 -0.87 -19.90 14.86
N MET A 10 -1.67 -18.93 15.33
CA MET A 10 -1.46 -17.51 15.04
C MET A 10 -0.14 -17.00 15.65
N GLU A 11 0.22 -17.50 16.83
CA GLU A 11 1.49 -17.19 17.47
C GLU A 11 2.67 -17.72 16.64
N ILE A 12 2.59 -18.97 16.17
CA ILE A 12 3.60 -19.55 15.26
C ILE A 12 3.69 -18.74 13.97
N LEU A 13 2.56 -18.45 13.32
CA LEU A 13 2.54 -17.68 12.07
C LEU A 13 3.16 -16.28 12.28
N SER A 14 2.86 -15.61 13.39
CA SER A 14 3.45 -14.31 13.73
C SER A 14 4.96 -14.40 13.95
N ARG A 15 5.43 -15.45 14.64
CA ARG A 15 6.87 -15.72 14.81
C ARG A 15 7.55 -15.97 13.45
N LEU A 16 6.90 -16.65 12.52
CA LEU A 16 7.42 -16.86 11.17
C LEU A 16 7.55 -15.54 10.37
N VAL A 17 6.57 -14.64 10.50
CA VAL A 17 6.64 -13.29 9.90
C VAL A 17 7.86 -12.54 10.43
N ASN A 18 8.07 -12.54 11.75
CA ASN A 18 9.25 -11.90 12.36
C ASN A 18 10.58 -12.52 11.92
N LYS A 19 10.59 -13.82 11.61
CA LYS A 19 11.75 -14.53 11.06
C LYS A 19 11.91 -14.37 9.54
N GLN A 20 11.12 -13.49 8.91
CA GLN A 20 11.19 -13.21 7.48
C GLN A 20 11.00 -14.47 6.62
N ILE A 21 9.92 -15.20 6.90
CA ILE A 21 9.58 -16.47 6.22
C ILE A 21 9.61 -16.39 4.69
N TRP A 22 9.38 -15.22 4.12
CA TRP A 22 9.47 -14.94 2.68
C TRP A 22 10.86 -15.16 2.08
N LYS A 23 11.93 -15.17 2.88
CA LYS A 23 13.29 -15.54 2.42
C LYS A 23 13.42 -17.02 2.03
N TYR A 24 12.52 -17.86 2.53
CA TYR A 24 12.55 -19.31 2.31
C TYR A 24 11.36 -19.73 1.45
N PRO A 25 11.51 -19.82 0.10
CA PRO A 25 10.38 -20.01 -0.81
C PRO A 25 9.56 -21.27 -0.54
N LYS A 26 10.20 -22.36 -0.08
CA LYS A 26 9.51 -23.61 0.28
C LYS A 26 8.56 -23.41 1.47
N LEU A 27 9.02 -22.69 2.50
CA LEU A 27 8.22 -22.42 3.69
C LEU A 27 7.18 -21.32 3.44
N TRP A 28 7.50 -20.34 2.59
CA TRP A 28 6.59 -19.27 2.20
C TRP A 28 5.30 -19.79 1.56
N VAL A 29 5.40 -20.79 0.68
CA VAL A 29 4.21 -21.43 0.08
C VAL A 29 3.36 -22.11 1.16
N GLY A 30 3.98 -22.78 2.13
CA GLY A 30 3.27 -23.40 3.26
C GLY A 30 2.58 -22.35 4.13
N PHE A 31 3.27 -21.26 4.45
CA PHE A 31 2.72 -20.14 5.20
C PHE A 31 1.47 -19.56 4.53
N LEU A 32 1.51 -19.31 3.22
CA LEU A 32 0.36 -18.79 2.47
C LEU A 32 -0.82 -19.76 2.47
N LYS A 33 -0.56 -21.07 2.34
CA LYS A 33 -1.61 -22.10 2.42
C LYS A 33 -2.25 -22.13 3.80
N CYS A 34 -1.45 -22.13 4.87
CA CYS A 34 -1.96 -22.08 6.24
C CYS A 34 -2.78 -20.81 6.47
N ALA A 35 -2.27 -19.66 6.07
CA ALA A 35 -2.98 -18.39 6.21
C ALA A 35 -4.32 -18.40 5.45
N LEU A 36 -4.40 -19.04 4.28
CA LEU A 36 -5.66 -19.20 3.55
C LEU A 36 -6.64 -20.14 4.27
N LEU A 37 -6.17 -21.23 4.88
CA LEU A 37 -7.02 -22.20 5.56
C LEU A 37 -7.55 -21.67 6.91
N THR A 38 -6.77 -20.84 7.59
CA THR A 38 -7.12 -20.28 8.90
C THR A 38 -7.72 -18.87 8.81
N LYS A 39 -8.35 -18.54 7.68
CA LYS A 39 -9.17 -17.32 7.57
C LYS A 39 -10.37 -17.42 8.52
N PRO A 40 -10.81 -16.31 9.15
CA PRO A 40 -10.30 -14.94 9.02
C PRO A 40 -9.17 -14.58 10.01
N GLN A 41 -8.80 -15.48 10.92
CA GLN A 41 -7.88 -15.16 12.03
C GLN A 41 -6.47 -14.81 11.55
N SER A 42 -6.01 -15.42 10.45
CA SER A 42 -4.70 -15.14 9.84
C SER A 42 -4.55 -13.74 9.26
N PHE A 43 -5.63 -12.97 9.09
CA PHE A 43 -5.56 -11.63 8.50
C PHE A 43 -4.72 -10.68 9.33
N SER A 44 -4.79 -10.77 10.66
CA SER A 44 -3.95 -9.96 11.56
C SER A 44 -2.45 -10.23 11.33
N VAL A 45 -2.08 -11.48 11.07
CA VAL A 45 -0.69 -11.88 10.78
C VAL A 45 -0.25 -11.45 9.39
N LEU A 46 -1.15 -11.55 8.40
CA LEU A 46 -0.88 -11.08 7.04
C LEU A 46 -0.69 -9.56 6.98
N LEU A 47 -1.45 -8.81 7.78
CA LEU A 47 -1.32 -7.35 7.88
C LEU A 47 -0.03 -6.91 8.59
N GLN A 48 0.65 -7.80 9.32
CA GLN A 48 1.98 -7.54 9.88
C GLN A 48 3.10 -7.67 8.83
N LEU A 49 2.81 -8.25 7.66
CA LEU A 49 3.82 -8.36 6.60
C LEU A 49 4.18 -6.97 6.05
N PRO A 50 5.45 -6.75 5.66
CA PRO A 50 5.84 -5.56 4.93
C PRO A 50 5.02 -5.40 3.64
N PRO A 51 4.73 -4.16 3.19
CA PRO A 51 3.87 -3.91 2.02
C PRO A 51 4.28 -4.71 0.77
N ALA A 52 5.57 -4.77 0.45
CA ALA A 52 6.09 -5.53 -0.69
C ALA A 52 5.83 -7.05 -0.57
N GLN A 53 5.86 -7.59 0.64
CA GLN A 53 5.61 -9.02 0.88
C GLN A 53 4.12 -9.34 0.91
N LEU A 54 3.31 -8.40 1.42
CA LEU A 54 1.86 -8.50 1.33
C LEU A 54 1.41 -8.53 -0.13
N GLU A 55 1.93 -7.65 -0.97
CA GLU A 55 1.63 -7.66 -2.40
C GLU A 55 2.04 -8.99 -3.06
N ASN A 56 3.23 -9.52 -2.73
CA ASN A 56 3.66 -10.84 -3.22
C ASN A 56 2.72 -11.97 -2.77
N ALA A 57 2.27 -11.94 -1.51
CA ALA A 57 1.31 -12.91 -0.97
C ALA A 57 -0.01 -12.88 -1.74
N LEU A 58 -0.52 -11.68 -2.05
CA LEU A 58 -1.75 -11.48 -2.80
C LEU A 58 -1.63 -11.93 -4.26
N ASN A 59 -0.48 -11.69 -4.88
CA ASN A 59 -0.20 -12.14 -6.25
C ASN A 59 -0.11 -13.67 -6.35
N ARG A 60 0.42 -14.34 -5.33
CA ARG A 60 0.47 -15.81 -5.27
C ARG A 60 -0.86 -16.45 -4.92
N THR A 61 -1.64 -15.80 -4.06
CA THR A 61 -2.89 -16.34 -3.51
C THR A 61 -4.02 -15.34 -3.72
N ALA A 62 -4.50 -15.19 -4.95
CA ALA A 62 -5.55 -14.23 -5.29
C ALA A 62 -6.86 -14.46 -4.49
N ALA A 63 -7.16 -15.69 -4.09
CA ALA A 63 -8.32 -16.06 -3.25
C ALA A 63 -8.29 -15.43 -1.84
N LEU A 64 -7.13 -14.93 -1.40
CA LEU A 64 -6.98 -14.21 -0.14
C LEU A 64 -7.27 -12.71 -0.29
N LYS A 65 -7.13 -12.16 -1.49
CA LYS A 65 -7.22 -10.71 -1.74
C LYS A 65 -8.57 -10.14 -1.40
N ALA A 66 -9.64 -10.65 -1.99
CA ALA A 66 -11.01 -10.18 -1.75
C ALA A 66 -11.39 -10.19 -0.25
N PRO A 67 -11.21 -11.30 0.50
CA PRO A 67 -11.59 -11.31 1.92
C PRO A 67 -10.65 -10.47 2.80
N LEU A 68 -9.37 -10.33 2.44
CA LEU A 68 -8.45 -9.46 3.18
C LEU A 68 -8.81 -7.98 2.99
N ILE A 69 -9.18 -7.57 1.78
CA ILE A 69 -9.65 -6.20 1.48
C ILE A 69 -10.94 -5.93 2.26
N ALA A 70 -11.90 -6.85 2.25
CA ALA A 70 -13.14 -6.70 3.01
C ALA A 70 -12.89 -6.54 4.51
N HIS A 71 -11.94 -7.30 5.07
CA HIS A 71 -11.57 -7.18 6.48
C HIS A 71 -10.85 -5.85 6.79
N ALA A 72 -9.87 -5.46 5.98
CA ALA A 72 -9.12 -4.22 6.15
C ALA A 72 -9.97 -2.96 5.86
N SER A 73 -11.06 -3.09 5.10
CA SER A 73 -12.00 -2.00 4.84
C SER A 73 -12.93 -1.72 6.04
N GLN A 74 -12.94 -2.57 7.07
CA GLN A 74 -13.73 -2.32 8.28
C GLN A 74 -13.18 -1.08 9.01
N PRO A 75 -14.02 -0.14 9.46
CA PRO A 75 -13.58 1.16 9.97
C PRO A 75 -12.65 1.07 11.19
N ASN A 76 -12.87 0.08 12.06
CA ASN A 76 -12.04 -0.22 13.23
C ASN A 76 -10.64 -0.75 12.86
N ILE A 77 -10.51 -1.45 11.73
CA ILE A 77 -9.24 -1.99 11.25
C ILE A 77 -8.52 -0.96 10.40
N ARG A 78 -9.24 -0.33 9.46
CA ARG A 78 -8.73 0.68 8.54
C ARG A 78 -8.05 1.84 9.27
N SER A 79 -8.61 2.29 10.41
CA SER A 79 -8.04 3.39 11.21
C SER A 79 -6.73 3.01 11.90
N SER A 80 -6.50 1.73 12.16
CA SER A 80 -5.28 1.22 12.79
C SER A 80 -4.19 0.85 11.78
N LEU A 81 -4.51 0.74 10.50
CA LEU A 81 -3.58 0.26 9.49
C LEU A 81 -2.69 1.38 8.90
N PRO A 82 -1.40 1.10 8.65
CA PRO A 82 -0.53 2.03 7.94
C PRO A 82 -1.03 2.33 6.53
N ARG A 83 -0.80 3.56 6.05
CA ARG A 83 -1.26 4.00 4.72
C ARG A 83 -0.67 3.17 3.58
N SER A 84 0.58 2.73 3.72
CA SER A 84 1.25 1.84 2.74
C SER A 84 0.49 0.52 2.53
N VAL A 85 -0.05 -0.06 3.60
CA VAL A 85 -0.87 -1.29 3.52
C VAL A 85 -2.21 -1.02 2.85
N LEU A 86 -2.84 0.12 3.15
CA LEU A 86 -4.09 0.54 2.51
C LEU A 86 -3.93 0.76 0.99
N VAL A 87 -2.78 1.28 0.55
CA VAL A 87 -2.46 1.46 -0.87
C VAL A 87 -2.26 0.11 -1.57
N VAL A 88 -1.49 -0.82 -0.98
CA VAL A 88 -1.30 -2.18 -1.53
C VAL A 88 -2.61 -2.94 -1.66
N LEU A 89 -3.53 -2.74 -0.70
CA LEU A 89 -4.86 -3.35 -0.72
C LEU A 89 -5.83 -2.63 -1.68
N GLY A 90 -5.47 -1.47 -2.23
CA GLY A 90 -6.34 -0.66 -3.09
C GLY A 90 -7.48 0.03 -2.35
N ILE A 91 -7.38 0.16 -1.01
CA ILE A 91 -8.39 0.79 -0.14
C ILE A 91 -8.17 2.30 -0.04
N ALA A 92 -6.91 2.74 -0.17
CA ALA A 92 -6.55 4.16 -0.24
C ALA A 92 -5.85 4.43 -1.57
N SER A 93 -6.27 5.50 -2.25
CA SER A 93 -5.50 6.04 -3.37
C SER A 93 -4.21 6.68 -2.86
N GLU A 94 -3.13 6.51 -3.61
CA GLU A 94 -1.90 7.28 -3.46
C GLU A 94 -2.22 8.74 -3.80
N THR A 95 -2.74 9.48 -2.82
CA THR A 95 -2.82 10.94 -2.95
C THR A 95 -1.39 11.44 -2.97
N GLN A 96 -0.89 11.74 -4.16
CA GLN A 96 0.34 12.48 -4.35
C GLN A 96 0.27 13.78 -3.56
N ASN A 97 1.02 13.84 -2.46
CA ASN A 97 1.47 15.10 -1.89
C ASN A 97 2.96 15.27 -2.24
N THR A 98 3.23 15.36 -3.54
CA THR A 98 4.47 15.96 -4.04
C THR A 98 4.30 17.47 -3.93
N SER A 99 4.67 18.06 -2.78
CA SER A 99 5.13 19.47 -2.64
C SER A 99 5.18 19.86 -1.15
N GLN A 100 6.39 20.04 -0.62
CA GLN A 100 6.88 21.34 -0.14
C GLN A 100 8.28 21.18 0.46
N VAL A 101 9.30 21.39 -0.38
CA VAL A 101 10.55 22.04 0.04
C VAL A 101 10.24 23.54 0.01
N GLN A 102 9.95 24.14 1.15
CA GLN A 102 10.01 25.60 1.32
C GLN A 102 11.28 25.92 2.10
N THR A 103 12.38 26.11 1.37
CA THR A 103 13.51 26.89 1.86
C THR A 103 13.16 28.37 1.70
N THR A 104 13.16 29.07 2.83
CA THR A 104 13.15 30.52 3.03
C THR A 104 13.81 31.34 1.90
N PRO A 105 13.22 32.49 1.55
CA PRO A 105 14.01 33.68 1.33
C PRO A 105 13.53 34.84 2.21
N THR A 106 14.43 35.28 3.09
CA THR A 106 14.39 36.57 3.77
C THR A 106 14.44 37.72 2.76
N CYS A 107 13.71 38.78 3.07
CA CYS A 107 13.63 40.07 2.40
C CYS A 107 14.95 40.59 1.81
N THR A 108 14.90 41.30 0.66
CA THR A 108 15.50 42.64 0.45
C THR A 108 14.96 43.25 -0.86
N VAL A 109 14.69 44.55 -0.78
CA VAL A 109 14.14 45.49 -1.76
C VAL A 109 15.14 45.72 -2.92
N ASP A 110 14.68 45.84 -4.17
CA ASP A 110 14.93 47.04 -5.02
C ASP A 110 14.57 46.86 -6.52
N ALA A 111 13.85 47.88 -6.99
CA ALA A 111 13.63 48.45 -8.32
C ALA A 111 14.13 47.75 -9.61
N ALA A 112 13.22 47.57 -10.60
CA ALA A 112 13.18 48.38 -11.84
C ALA A 112 12.37 47.73 -12.99
N ASN A 113 11.30 48.42 -13.37
CA ASN A 113 10.86 48.80 -14.73
C ASN A 113 10.41 47.80 -15.84
N SER A 114 9.30 48.24 -16.47
CA SER A 114 8.82 48.15 -17.87
C SER A 114 8.32 46.85 -18.53
N ASP A 115 7.02 46.91 -18.83
CA ASP A 115 6.35 46.71 -20.14
C ASP A 115 6.64 45.45 -20.97
N LYS A 116 5.60 44.67 -21.30
CA LYS A 116 4.88 44.73 -22.61
C LYS A 116 3.82 43.62 -22.78
N GLU A 117 2.77 43.99 -23.51
CA GLU A 117 1.56 43.26 -23.92
C GLU A 117 1.76 42.07 -24.89
N ALA A 118 0.61 41.43 -25.20
CA ALA A 118 0.22 40.62 -26.38
C ALA A 118 0.17 39.10 -26.13
N VAL A 119 -1.01 38.49 -25.91
CA VAL A 119 -2.05 38.08 -26.89
C VAL A 119 -1.51 37.10 -27.94
N THR A 120 -1.97 35.85 -27.92
CA THR A 120 -2.78 35.23 -29.01
C THR A 120 -3.04 33.74 -28.78
N GLU A 121 -4.29 33.39 -29.08
CA GLU A 121 -4.94 32.09 -29.19
C GLU A 121 -4.44 31.23 -30.37
N LYS A 122 -4.55 29.89 -30.19
CA LYS A 122 -5.12 28.89 -31.13
C LYS A 122 -4.32 28.41 -32.36
N SER A 123 -4.14 27.07 -32.42
CA SER A 123 -4.32 26.11 -33.55
C SER A 123 -3.81 24.74 -33.04
N LYS A 124 -4.48 23.57 -33.01
CA LYS A 124 -5.29 22.73 -33.94
C LYS A 124 -4.59 22.35 -35.25
N GLU A 125 -4.07 21.11 -35.32
CA GLU A 125 -4.11 20.14 -36.46
C GLU A 125 -3.36 18.85 -36.01
N SER A 126 -4.00 17.70 -35.78
CA SER A 126 -4.43 16.58 -36.65
C SER A 126 -3.37 15.86 -37.52
N SER A 127 -3.25 14.56 -37.24
CA SER A 127 -3.14 13.40 -38.16
C SER A 127 -1.92 13.17 -39.06
N SER A 128 -1.35 11.96 -38.94
CA SER A 128 -1.04 10.94 -39.98
C SER A 128 0.19 10.12 -39.53
N ALA A 129 0.06 8.82 -39.27
CA ALA A 129 0.04 7.69 -40.22
C ALA A 129 1.38 7.48 -40.93
N SER A 130 2.07 6.41 -40.53
CA SER A 130 2.98 5.60 -41.35
C SER A 130 2.97 4.18 -40.79
#